data_AF-A0A6L4X189-F1
#
_entry.id   AF-A0A6L4X189-F1
#
_cell.length_a   1.000
_cell.length_b   1.000
_cell.length_c   1.000
_cell.angle_alpha   90.00
_cell.angle_beta   90.00
_cell.angle_gamma   90.00
#
_symmetry.space_group_name_H-M   'P 1'
#
loop_
_entity.id
_entity.type
_entity.pdbx_description
1 polymer ?
#
loop_
_entity_poly.entity_id
_entity_poly.type
_entity_poly.pdbx_seq_one_letter_code
_entity_poly.pdbx_strand_id
1 'polypeptide(L)'
;MNLSALAERIRAIRTTDVTDTGAGLIVRDSRTPYLKLYIRPTGQCRSRWEYPQPDRRGRIPGLTAADAAAVARMPRRTVDLGAFRLPDDLSAATDTVRRHLDRQAFQIAPHRLHHPAPQPKVLQTYRHLIDDLLDPDVPDNDPLVVRGRALLASALATPAGPNLIAAFVDDEVERLTERRQPRHMPSIRIRYEGHDRSAVRNAAALLAASRTVLSAADPRRLDVMLTTLLDLVNRVPDRVLAANRMSRVEYAPALALIAWWSQQVPRS
;
A
#
# COMPACT_ATOMS: atom_id res chain seq x y z
N MET A 1 29.13 15.35 -6.83
CA MET A 1 28.50 15.09 -5.52
C MET A 1 29.51 14.45 -4.58
N ASN A 2 29.58 14.89 -3.31
CA ASN A 2 30.45 14.31 -2.30
C ASN A 2 29.76 13.10 -1.63
N LEU A 3 30.12 11.88 -2.02
CA LEU A 3 29.49 10.65 -1.51
C LEU A 3 29.81 10.40 -0.04
N SER A 4 31.01 10.72 0.44
CA SER A 4 31.39 10.52 1.84
C SER A 4 30.54 11.39 2.77
N ALA A 5 30.35 12.66 2.42
CA ALA A 5 29.47 13.56 3.17
C ALA A 5 28.00 13.12 3.13
N LEU A 6 27.53 12.58 2.00
CA LEU A 6 26.19 12.03 1.87
C LEU A 6 26.01 10.77 2.71
N ALA A 7 27.01 9.87 2.74
CA ALA A 7 26.98 8.66 3.56
C ALA A 7 26.83 8.98 5.05
N GLU A 8 27.61 9.94 5.56
CA GLU A 8 27.51 10.39 6.95
C GLU A 8 26.13 10.94 7.29
N ARG A 9 25.55 11.78 6.42
CA ARG A 9 24.19 12.30 6.63
C ARG A 9 23.12 11.22 6.58
N ILE A 10 23.27 10.23 5.70
CA ILE A 10 22.31 9.12 5.62
C ILE A 10 22.42 8.23 6.86
N ARG A 11 23.62 7.97 7.40
CA ARG A 11 23.83 7.21 8.64
C ARG A 11 23.17 7.85 9.86
N ALA A 12 22.98 9.16 9.86
CA ALA A 12 22.24 9.86 10.92
C ALA A 12 20.73 9.53 10.90
N ILE A 13 20.20 8.92 9.83
CA ILE A 13 18.82 8.44 9.78
C ILE A 13 18.74 7.14 10.58
N ARG A 14 18.00 7.14 11.70
CA ARG A 14 17.94 6.05 12.69
C ARG A 14 17.74 4.64 12.11
N THR A 15 17.01 4.50 11.02
CA THR A 15 16.64 3.20 10.45
C THR A 15 17.61 2.69 9.40
N THR A 16 18.64 3.45 9.03
CA THR A 16 19.47 3.17 7.85
C THR A 16 20.82 2.56 8.20
N ASP A 17 21.32 1.76 7.25
CA ASP A 17 22.70 1.30 7.20
C ASP A 17 23.29 1.70 5.84
N VAL A 18 24.56 2.12 5.83
CA VAL A 18 25.25 2.60 4.62
C VAL A 18 26.59 1.91 4.46
N THR A 19 26.68 1.10 3.40
CA THR A 19 27.93 0.49 2.96
C THR A 19 28.52 1.31 1.81
N ASP A 20 29.74 1.81 1.98
CA ASP A 20 30.53 2.39 0.89
C ASP A 20 31.28 1.25 0.18
N THR A 21 31.13 1.17 -1.14
CA THR A 21 31.77 0.13 -1.96
C THR A 21 32.94 0.67 -2.79
N GLY A 22 33.36 1.92 -2.59
CA GLY A 22 34.34 2.64 -3.42
C GLY A 22 33.81 3.07 -4.80
N ALA A 23 32.91 2.29 -5.39
CA ALA A 23 32.21 2.61 -6.64
C ALA A 23 30.85 3.31 -6.43
N GLY A 24 30.44 3.54 -5.19
CA GLY A 24 29.14 4.08 -4.82
C GLY A 24 28.72 3.70 -3.39
N LEU A 25 27.49 4.02 -3.03
CA LEU A 25 26.89 3.67 -1.75
C LEU A 25 25.78 2.64 -1.92
N ILE A 26 25.67 1.73 -0.97
CA ILE A 26 24.51 0.86 -0.77
C ILE A 26 23.86 1.26 0.53
N VAL A 27 22.64 1.77 0.44
CA VAL A 27 21.81 2.16 1.59
C VAL A 27 20.76 1.08 1.82
N ARG A 28 20.62 0.63 3.07
CA ARG A 28 19.60 -0.30 3.54
C ARG A 28 18.74 0.39 4.59
N ASP A 29 17.48 -0.02 4.69
CA ASP A 29 16.58 0.41 5.76
C ASP A 29 16.10 -0.82 6.54
N SER A 30 16.26 -0.78 7.87
CA SER A 30 15.86 -1.86 8.79
C SER A 30 14.36 -2.21 8.71
N ARG A 31 13.51 -1.26 8.30
CA ARG A 31 12.07 -1.50 8.06
C ARG A 31 11.82 -2.37 6.82
N THR A 32 12.75 -2.38 5.87
CA THR A 32 12.67 -3.14 4.60
C THR A 32 14.01 -3.82 4.31
N PRO A 33 14.37 -4.90 5.03
CA PRO A 33 15.74 -5.42 5.07
C PRO A 33 16.27 -5.95 3.74
N TYR A 34 15.40 -6.31 2.80
CA TYR A 34 15.79 -6.79 1.47
C TYR A 34 15.76 -5.69 0.41
N LEU A 35 15.35 -4.48 0.76
CA LEU A 35 15.37 -3.35 -0.15
C LEU A 35 16.72 -2.65 -0.06
N LYS A 36 17.36 -2.47 -1.22
CA LYS A 36 18.64 -1.77 -1.34
C LYS A 36 18.50 -0.59 -2.27
N LEU A 37 19.04 0.55 -1.84
CA LEU A 37 19.22 1.74 -2.67
C LEU A 37 20.70 1.87 -3.02
N TYR A 38 21.00 1.79 -4.31
CA TYR A 38 22.33 1.98 -4.88
C TYR A 38 22.49 3.41 -5.35
N ILE A 39 23.50 4.11 -4.85
CA ILE A 39 23.80 5.50 -5.21
C ILE A 39 25.17 5.53 -5.89
N ARG A 40 25.21 5.94 -7.16
CA ARG A 40 26.47 6.11 -7.90
C ARG A 40 27.10 7.49 -7.66
N PRO A 41 28.41 7.66 -7.89
CA PRO A 41 29.09 8.97 -7.79
C PRO A 41 28.46 10.07 -8.66
N THR A 42 27.83 9.66 -9.76
CA THR A 42 27.09 10.55 -10.68
C THR A 42 25.76 11.08 -10.13
N GLY A 43 25.35 10.66 -8.93
CA GLY A 43 24.03 10.99 -8.36
C GLY A 43 22.90 10.10 -8.88
N GLN A 44 23.20 9.15 -9.78
CA GLN A 44 22.21 8.20 -10.26
C GLN A 44 21.90 7.17 -9.18
N CYS A 45 20.62 7.04 -8.84
CA CYS A 45 20.09 6.10 -7.88
C CYS A 45 19.34 4.97 -8.56
N ARG A 46 19.47 3.76 -8.02
CA ARG A 46 18.65 2.59 -8.40
C ARG A 46 18.22 1.86 -7.15
N SER A 47 16.93 1.60 -7.03
CA SER A 47 16.37 0.87 -5.90
C SER A 47 15.92 -0.51 -6.36
N ARG A 48 16.23 -1.55 -5.60
CA ARG A 48 15.77 -2.91 -5.91
C ARG A 48 15.63 -3.77 -4.66
N TRP A 49 14.62 -4.63 -4.70
CA TRP A 49 14.47 -5.72 -3.75
C TRP A 49 15.44 -6.84 -4.12
N GLU A 50 16.17 -7.37 -3.14
CA GLU A 50 17.13 -8.46 -3.30
C GLU A 50 16.98 -9.48 -2.18
N TYR A 51 16.38 -10.61 -2.50
CA TYR A 51 16.24 -11.71 -1.56
C TYR A 51 17.49 -12.60 -1.59
N PRO A 52 18.06 -12.94 -0.42
CA PRO A 52 19.21 -13.83 -0.38
C PRO A 52 18.83 -15.26 -0.79
N GLN A 53 19.84 -16.11 -0.96
CA GLN A 53 19.61 -17.56 -1.06
C GLN A 53 18.99 -18.07 0.24
N PRO A 54 18.09 -19.06 0.18
CA PRO A 54 17.58 -19.67 1.39
C PRO A 54 18.70 -20.48 2.06
N ASP A 55 18.59 -20.66 3.37
CA ASP A 55 19.45 -21.60 4.08
C ASP A 55 19.17 -23.07 3.66
N ARG A 56 19.92 -24.01 4.24
CA ARG A 56 19.74 -25.45 3.98
C ARG A 56 18.34 -25.98 4.31
N ARG A 57 17.55 -25.25 5.09
CA ARG A 57 16.16 -25.58 5.48
C ARG A 57 15.13 -24.82 4.64
N GLY A 58 15.55 -24.13 3.58
CA GLY A 58 14.65 -23.35 2.72
C GLY A 58 14.22 -22.01 3.31
N ARG A 59 14.80 -21.56 4.44
CA ARG A 59 14.39 -20.34 5.14
C ARG A 59 15.16 -19.13 4.63
N ILE A 60 14.47 -17.99 4.58
CA ILE A 60 15.07 -16.68 4.34
C ILE A 60 14.93 -15.88 5.64
N PRO A 61 16.03 -15.40 6.27
CA PRO A 61 15.98 -14.77 7.59
C PRO A 61 15.11 -13.52 7.60
N GLY A 62 13.99 -13.52 8.33
CA GLY A 62 13.02 -12.42 8.37
C GLY A 62 11.75 -12.64 7.52
N LEU A 63 11.67 -13.73 6.77
CA LEU A 63 10.46 -14.13 6.03
C LEU A 63 9.73 -15.28 6.71
N THR A 64 8.39 -15.27 6.61
CA THR A 64 7.57 -16.43 6.96
C THR A 64 7.75 -17.55 5.93
N ALA A 65 7.31 -18.76 6.25
CA ALA A 65 7.36 -19.88 5.29
C ALA A 65 6.55 -19.60 4.02
N ALA A 66 5.41 -18.90 4.14
CA ALA A 66 4.59 -18.48 3.02
C ALA A 66 5.31 -17.44 2.15
N ASP A 67 5.94 -16.44 2.77
CA ASP A 67 6.71 -15.40 2.07
C ASP A 67 7.93 -16.01 1.34
N ALA A 68 8.64 -16.94 1.98
CA ALA A 68 9.77 -17.63 1.36
C ALA A 68 9.34 -18.50 0.17
N ALA A 69 8.20 -19.19 0.27
CA ALA A 69 7.61 -19.95 -0.85
C ALA A 69 7.19 -19.02 -2.00
N ALA A 70 6.70 -17.83 -1.70
CA ALA A 70 6.39 -16.82 -2.71
C ALA A 70 7.65 -16.33 -3.43
N VAL A 71 8.72 -16.00 -2.69
CA VAL A 71 10.03 -15.64 -3.27
C VAL A 71 10.56 -16.73 -4.19
N ALA A 72 10.39 -18.01 -3.83
CA ALA A 72 10.83 -19.14 -4.63
C ALA A 72 10.11 -19.25 -6.00
N ARG A 73 8.89 -18.71 -6.11
CA ARG A 73 8.11 -18.68 -7.36
C ARG A 73 8.42 -17.47 -8.24
N MET A 74 9.17 -16.48 -7.73
CA MET A 74 9.52 -15.29 -8.50
C MET A 74 10.52 -15.65 -9.61
N PRO A 75 10.34 -15.17 -10.85
CA PRO A 75 11.26 -15.46 -11.96
C PRO A 75 12.72 -15.05 -11.66
N ARG A 76 12.88 -13.98 -10.87
CA ARG A 76 14.16 -13.50 -10.33
C ARG A 76 13.96 -13.11 -8.87
N ARG A 77 14.95 -13.42 -8.03
CA ARG A 77 15.01 -12.97 -6.62
C ARG A 77 15.37 -11.50 -6.46
N THR A 78 15.33 -10.76 -7.55
CA THR A 78 15.61 -9.33 -7.62
C THR A 78 14.48 -8.62 -8.34
N VAL A 79 13.97 -7.53 -7.76
CA VAL A 79 12.92 -6.73 -8.39
C VAL A 79 13.30 -5.25 -8.37
N ASP A 80 13.55 -4.68 -9.54
CA ASP A 80 13.92 -3.27 -9.72
C ASP A 80 12.72 -2.33 -9.54
N LEU A 81 12.91 -1.25 -8.78
CA LEU A 81 11.88 -0.25 -8.46
C LEU A 81 11.98 1.03 -9.31
N GLY A 82 12.93 1.05 -10.25
CA GLY A 82 13.21 2.21 -11.09
C GLY A 82 14.44 3.00 -10.64
N ALA A 83 14.81 3.97 -11.49
CA ALA A 83 15.95 4.84 -11.29
C ALA A 83 15.50 6.28 -11.12
N PHE A 84 16.25 7.05 -10.33
CA PHE A 84 16.07 8.48 -10.18
C PHE A 84 17.42 9.16 -9.99
N ARG A 85 17.46 10.49 -10.05
CA ARG A 85 18.69 11.27 -9.87
C ARG A 85 18.58 12.11 -8.61
N LEU A 86 19.65 12.15 -7.83
CA LEU A 86 19.77 13.05 -6.70
C LEU A 86 20.11 14.46 -7.18
N PRO A 87 19.61 15.50 -6.49
CA PRO A 87 20.12 16.85 -6.67
C PRO A 87 21.58 16.95 -6.23
N ASP A 88 22.32 17.92 -6.76
CA ASP A 88 23.74 18.13 -6.42
C ASP A 88 23.93 18.72 -5.01
N ASP A 89 22.92 19.40 -4.48
CA ASP A 89 22.87 19.90 -3.11
C ASP A 89 22.78 18.73 -2.11
N LEU A 90 23.70 18.69 -1.16
CA LEU A 90 23.83 17.62 -0.17
C LEU A 90 22.58 17.49 0.73
N SER A 91 21.98 18.60 1.14
CA SER A 91 20.79 18.60 1.98
C SER A 91 19.59 18.08 1.21
N ALA A 92 19.36 18.61 0.01
CA ALA A 92 18.28 18.18 -0.86
C ALA A 92 18.44 16.70 -1.28
N ALA A 93 19.68 16.22 -1.46
CA ALA A 93 19.96 14.83 -1.77
C ALA A 93 19.61 13.92 -0.58
N THR A 94 20.01 14.32 0.63
CA THR A 94 19.68 13.60 1.87
C THR A 94 18.16 13.51 2.06
N ASP A 95 17.44 14.63 1.87
CA ASP A 95 15.98 14.66 1.97
C ASP A 95 15.29 13.82 0.90
N THR A 96 15.86 13.77 -0.31
CA THR A 96 15.34 12.93 -1.39
C THR A 96 15.51 11.45 -1.06
N VAL A 97 16.67 11.06 -0.50
CA VAL A 97 16.90 9.68 -0.02
C VAL A 97 15.94 9.34 1.11
N ARG A 98 15.81 10.20 2.13
CA ARG A 98 14.88 9.98 3.26
C ARG A 98 13.45 9.76 2.77
N ARG A 99 12.91 10.67 1.95
CA ARG A 99 11.57 10.54 1.38
C ARG A 99 11.41 9.30 0.50
N HIS A 100 12.46 8.92 -0.23
CA HIS A 100 12.45 7.67 -0.98
C HIS A 100 12.33 6.46 -0.05
N LEU A 101 13.18 6.35 0.97
CA LEU A 101 13.17 5.25 1.93
C LEU A 101 11.84 5.18 2.69
N ASP A 102 11.30 6.31 3.15
CA ASP A 102 10.00 6.35 3.82
C ASP A 102 8.86 5.88 2.90
N ARG A 103 8.84 6.33 1.65
CA ARG A 103 7.88 5.85 0.65
C ARG A 103 7.99 4.35 0.44
N GLN A 104 9.21 3.81 0.40
CA GLN A 104 9.42 2.38 0.18
C GLN A 104 9.09 1.54 1.41
N ALA A 105 9.37 2.04 2.63
CA ALA A 105 9.00 1.40 3.88
C ALA A 105 7.47 1.26 4.03
N PHE A 106 6.73 2.20 3.43
CA PHE A 106 5.28 2.15 3.37
C PHE A 106 4.74 1.16 2.31
N GLN A 107 5.51 0.87 1.26
CA GLN A 107 5.07 -0.04 0.21
C GLN A 107 5.07 -1.50 0.67
N ILE A 108 4.10 -2.26 0.19
CA ILE A 108 4.06 -3.70 0.46
C ILE A 108 5.18 -4.39 -0.33
N ALA A 109 5.92 -5.24 0.39
CA ALA A 109 7.02 -5.98 -0.19
C ALA A 109 6.53 -6.89 -1.34
N PRO A 110 7.32 -7.05 -2.41
CA PRO A 110 6.89 -7.78 -3.62
C PRO A 110 6.43 -9.20 -3.35
N HIS A 111 7.11 -9.92 -2.46
CA HIS A 111 6.78 -11.29 -2.09
C HIS A 111 5.45 -11.44 -1.35
N ARG A 112 4.81 -10.33 -0.98
CA ARG A 112 3.46 -10.30 -0.39
C ARG A 112 2.38 -9.90 -1.39
N LEU A 113 2.78 -9.41 -2.57
CA LEU A 113 1.89 -9.05 -3.66
C LEU A 113 1.69 -10.26 -4.58
N HIS A 114 1.05 -11.32 -4.07
CA HIS A 114 0.83 -12.54 -4.85
C HIS A 114 -0.55 -13.15 -4.69
N HIS A 115 -1.09 -13.52 -5.85
CA HIS A 115 -2.35 -14.21 -6.15
C HIS A 115 -3.60 -13.35 -6.00
N PRO A 116 -4.45 -13.26 -7.04
CA PRO A 116 -5.78 -12.70 -6.89
C PRO A 116 -6.53 -13.54 -5.85
N ALA A 117 -6.90 -12.92 -4.73
CA ALA A 117 -7.77 -13.56 -3.75
C ALA A 117 -9.20 -13.62 -4.31
N PRO A 118 -9.96 -14.70 -4.05
CA PRO A 118 -11.35 -14.76 -4.44
C PRO A 118 -12.14 -13.63 -3.76
N GLN A 119 -13.05 -13.02 -4.49
CA GLN A 119 -13.80 -11.83 -4.06
C GLN A 119 -14.46 -11.95 -2.67
N PRO A 120 -15.15 -13.06 -2.30
CA PRO A 120 -15.73 -13.17 -0.95
C PRO A 120 -14.68 -13.04 0.15
N LYS A 121 -13.48 -13.56 -0.10
CA LYS A 121 -12.35 -13.46 0.82
C LYS A 121 -11.82 -12.02 0.89
N VAL A 122 -11.84 -11.27 -0.20
CA VAL A 122 -11.42 -9.85 -0.22
C VAL A 122 -12.37 -8.99 0.60
N LEU A 123 -13.68 -9.11 0.38
CA LEU A 123 -14.69 -8.37 1.17
C LEU A 123 -14.66 -8.75 2.65
N GLN A 124 -14.59 -10.05 2.96
CA GLN A 124 -14.47 -10.50 4.35
C GLN A 124 -13.20 -9.96 5.02
N THR A 125 -12.07 -9.99 4.31
CA THR A 125 -10.81 -9.44 4.82
C THR A 125 -10.91 -7.93 5.05
N TYR A 126 -11.60 -7.21 4.17
CA TYR A 126 -11.84 -5.78 4.35
C TYR A 126 -12.65 -5.50 5.62
N ARG A 127 -13.78 -6.20 5.80
CA ARG A 127 -14.63 -6.04 6.99
C ARG A 127 -13.85 -6.30 8.28
N HIS A 128 -13.15 -7.44 8.36
CA HIS A 128 -12.32 -7.76 9.52
C HIS A 128 -11.22 -6.72 9.75
N LEU A 129 -10.56 -6.24 8.69
CA LEU A 129 -9.52 -5.22 8.84
C LEU A 129 -10.09 -3.92 9.43
N ILE A 130 -11.27 -3.46 8.99
CA ILE A 130 -11.88 -2.25 9.55
C ILE A 130 -12.28 -2.47 11.02
N ASP A 131 -12.80 -3.65 11.35
CA ASP A 131 -13.16 -4.01 12.74
C ASP A 131 -11.92 -4.05 13.64
N ASP A 132 -10.84 -4.72 13.18
CA ASP A 132 -9.55 -4.80 13.88
C ASP A 132 -8.95 -3.40 14.10
N LEU A 133 -9.01 -2.50 13.12
CA LEU A 133 -8.48 -1.13 13.24
C LEU A 133 -9.32 -0.22 14.15
N LEU A 134 -10.54 -0.62 14.49
CA LEU A 134 -11.38 0.08 15.48
C LEU A 134 -11.13 -0.41 16.90
N ASP A 135 -10.62 -1.63 17.06
CA ASP A 135 -10.29 -2.23 18.34
C ASP A 135 -8.99 -1.61 18.91
N PRO A 136 -9.04 -0.89 20.04
CA PRO A 136 -7.84 -0.30 20.65
C PRO A 136 -6.84 -1.36 21.14
N ASP A 137 -7.26 -2.61 21.35
CA ASP A 137 -6.41 -3.69 21.82
C ASP A 137 -5.63 -4.37 20.68
N VAL A 138 -5.98 -4.08 19.42
CA VAL A 138 -5.28 -4.60 18.25
C VAL A 138 -4.26 -3.59 17.75
N PRO A 139 -2.96 -3.86 17.89
CA PRO A 139 -1.93 -2.93 17.43
C PRO A 139 -1.82 -2.94 15.89
N ASP A 140 -1.45 -1.81 15.31
CA ASP A 140 -1.28 -1.66 13.84
C ASP A 140 -0.28 -2.66 13.21
N ASN A 141 0.64 -3.19 14.01
CA ASN A 141 1.64 -4.18 13.60
C ASN A 141 1.19 -5.63 13.83
N ASP A 142 -0.07 -5.86 14.22
CA ASP A 142 -0.62 -7.19 14.42
C ASP A 142 -0.47 -8.05 13.13
N PRO A 143 -0.05 -9.32 13.23
CA PRO A 143 0.13 -10.19 12.07
C PRO A 143 -1.11 -10.31 11.17
N LEU A 144 -2.32 -10.28 11.73
CA LEU A 144 -3.59 -10.33 11.00
C LEU A 144 -3.83 -9.04 10.23
N VAL A 145 -3.64 -7.87 10.87
CA VAL A 145 -3.74 -6.55 10.23
C VAL A 145 -2.76 -6.44 9.07
N VAL A 146 -1.49 -6.81 9.29
CA VAL A 146 -0.45 -6.77 8.26
C VAL A 146 -0.79 -7.69 7.08
N ARG A 147 -1.31 -8.89 7.35
CA ARG A 147 -1.75 -9.83 6.32
C ARG A 147 -2.99 -9.33 5.58
N GLY A 148 -3.95 -8.74 6.29
CA GLY A 148 -5.16 -8.15 5.71
C GLY A 148 -4.82 -7.03 4.75
N ARG A 149 -3.97 -6.08 5.17
CA ARG A 149 -3.48 -5.00 4.29
C ARG A 149 -2.76 -5.54 3.05
N ALA A 150 -1.93 -6.57 3.20
CA ALA A 150 -1.23 -7.20 2.08
C ALA A 150 -2.20 -7.85 1.07
N LEU A 151 -3.23 -8.55 1.56
CA LEU A 151 -4.24 -9.18 0.71
C LEU A 151 -5.07 -8.13 -0.05
N LEU A 152 -5.56 -7.11 0.64
CA LEU A 152 -6.37 -6.06 0.03
C LEU A 152 -5.57 -5.26 -1.00
N ALA A 153 -4.32 -4.89 -0.70
CA ALA A 153 -3.47 -4.22 -1.67
C ALA A 153 -3.14 -5.10 -2.88
N SER A 154 -3.01 -6.42 -2.71
CA SER A 154 -2.85 -7.37 -3.83
C SER A 154 -4.10 -7.38 -4.71
N ALA A 155 -5.29 -7.34 -4.11
CA ALA A 155 -6.55 -7.25 -4.84
C ALA A 155 -6.69 -5.92 -5.60
N LEU A 156 -6.28 -4.80 -4.97
CA LEU A 156 -6.20 -3.49 -5.60
C LEU A 156 -5.10 -3.42 -6.68
N ALA A 157 -4.09 -4.27 -6.65
CA ALA A 157 -3.06 -4.28 -7.68
C ALA A 157 -3.51 -4.92 -9.02
N THR A 158 -4.82 -5.07 -9.25
CA THR A 158 -5.42 -5.67 -10.45
C THR A 158 -6.35 -4.66 -11.16
N PRO A 159 -6.70 -4.87 -12.45
CA PRO A 159 -7.62 -3.98 -13.17
C PRO A 159 -8.99 -3.79 -12.47
N ALA A 160 -9.37 -4.71 -11.60
CA ALA A 160 -10.57 -4.64 -10.77
C ALA A 160 -10.45 -3.70 -9.56
N GLY A 161 -9.25 -3.21 -9.24
CA GLY A 161 -8.98 -2.47 -8.01
C GLY A 161 -9.83 -1.20 -7.81
N PRO A 162 -10.05 -0.35 -8.82
CA PRO A 162 -10.98 0.78 -8.69
C PRO A 162 -12.41 0.33 -8.37
N ASN A 163 -12.87 -0.77 -8.99
CA ASN A 163 -14.18 -1.37 -8.71
C ASN A 163 -14.24 -1.99 -7.30
N LEU A 164 -13.12 -2.50 -6.77
CA LEU A 164 -13.04 -2.98 -5.39
C LEU A 164 -13.26 -1.87 -4.36
N ILE A 165 -12.71 -0.67 -4.59
CA ILE A 165 -12.99 0.49 -3.73
C ILE A 165 -14.48 0.81 -3.74
N ALA A 166 -15.10 0.80 -4.92
CA ALA A 166 -16.54 1.02 -5.04
C ALA A 166 -17.35 -0.05 -4.27
N ALA A 167 -16.90 -1.32 -4.28
CA ALA A 167 -17.55 -2.40 -3.55
C ALA A 167 -17.40 -2.25 -2.03
N PHE A 168 -16.24 -1.82 -1.53
CA PHE A 168 -16.03 -1.56 -0.10
C PHE A 168 -16.90 -0.43 0.42
N VAL A 169 -17.13 0.57 -0.42
CA VAL A 169 -18.04 1.68 -0.13
C VAL A 169 -19.50 1.21 -0.07
N ASP A 170 -19.94 0.43 -1.05
CA ASP A 170 -21.30 -0.13 -1.09
C ASP A 170 -21.58 -1.00 0.14
N ASP A 171 -20.61 -1.85 0.51
CA ASP A 171 -20.63 -2.73 1.68
C ASP A 171 -20.87 -1.96 3.00
N GLU A 172 -20.19 -0.84 3.19
CA GLU A 172 -20.31 -0.02 4.40
C GLU A 172 -21.62 0.77 4.46
N VAL A 173 -22.14 1.17 3.30
CA VAL A 173 -23.47 1.79 3.21
C VAL A 173 -24.55 0.75 3.50
N GLU A 174 -24.46 -0.46 2.91
CA GLU A 174 -25.38 -1.57 3.14
C GLU A 174 -25.42 -1.96 4.63
N ARG A 175 -24.26 -2.14 5.27
CA ARG A 175 -24.17 -2.42 6.72
C ARG A 175 -24.96 -1.41 7.57
N LEU A 176 -24.96 -0.13 7.18
CA LEU A 176 -25.66 0.92 7.92
C LEU A 176 -27.15 1.00 7.60
N THR A 177 -27.55 0.74 6.36
CA THR A 177 -28.97 0.70 5.99
C THR A 177 -29.64 -0.53 6.60
N GLU A 178 -28.98 -1.69 6.60
CA GLU A 178 -29.43 -2.91 7.29
C GLU A 178 -29.60 -2.71 8.80
N ARG A 179 -28.73 -1.91 9.44
CA ARG A 179 -28.89 -1.51 10.85
C ARG A 179 -30.11 -0.60 11.11
N ARG A 180 -30.64 0.08 10.09
CA ARG A 180 -31.76 1.04 10.21
C ARG A 180 -33.09 0.52 9.69
N GLN A 181 -33.12 -0.45 8.77
CA GLN A 181 -34.26 -1.30 8.38
C GLN A 181 -33.82 -2.29 7.28
N PRO A 182 -34.36 -3.52 7.22
CA PRO A 182 -33.98 -4.48 6.19
C PRO A 182 -34.78 -4.24 4.91
N ARG A 183 -34.41 -3.29 4.04
CA ARG A 183 -34.97 -3.21 2.67
C ARG A 183 -34.02 -2.68 1.61
N HIS A 184 -33.78 -3.55 0.63
CA HIS A 184 -33.69 -3.28 -0.81
C HIS A 184 -33.01 -1.98 -1.25
N MET A 185 -31.74 -1.79 -0.87
CA MET A 185 -30.85 -1.17 -1.83
C MET A 185 -30.56 -2.23 -2.90
N PRO A 186 -30.62 -1.90 -4.20
CA PRO A 186 -30.11 -2.82 -5.21
C PRO A 186 -28.65 -3.02 -4.86
N SER A 187 -28.30 -4.19 -4.30
CA SER A 187 -26.91 -4.59 -4.10
C SER A 187 -26.27 -4.38 -5.47
N ILE A 188 -25.45 -3.35 -5.63
CA ILE A 188 -24.75 -3.18 -6.89
C ILE A 188 -23.73 -4.30 -6.80
N ARG A 189 -24.08 -5.47 -7.36
CA ARG A 189 -23.13 -6.55 -7.60
C ARG A 189 -22.16 -6.00 -8.64
N ILE A 190 -21.20 -5.20 -8.16
CA ILE A 190 -20.13 -4.64 -8.97
C ILE A 190 -19.41 -5.86 -9.51
N ARG A 191 -19.52 -6.10 -10.81
CA ARG A 191 -18.77 -7.18 -11.45
C ARG A 191 -17.30 -6.78 -11.43
N TYR A 192 -16.47 -7.65 -10.87
CA TYR A 192 -15.02 -7.47 -10.68
C TYR A 192 -14.22 -7.71 -11.97
N GLU A 193 -14.92 -7.88 -13.09
CA GLU A 193 -14.32 -8.11 -14.40
C GLU A 193 -14.15 -6.76 -15.10
N GLY A 194 -12.94 -6.20 -14.97
CA GLY A 194 -12.52 -5.00 -15.68
C GLY A 194 -12.63 -3.70 -14.89
N HIS A 195 -12.32 -2.61 -15.57
CA HIS A 195 -12.39 -1.25 -15.06
C HIS A 195 -13.69 -0.61 -15.56
N ASP A 196 -14.70 -0.50 -14.69
CA ASP A 196 -15.94 0.20 -15.00
C ASP A 196 -15.99 1.52 -14.24
N ARG A 197 -15.71 2.62 -14.95
CA ARG A 197 -15.76 3.96 -14.38
C ARG A 197 -17.15 4.33 -13.85
N SER A 198 -18.21 3.66 -14.31
CA SER A 198 -19.56 3.87 -13.79
C SER A 198 -19.71 3.36 -12.36
N ALA A 199 -19.07 2.23 -12.01
CA ALA A 199 -19.10 1.68 -10.64
C ALA A 199 -18.46 2.65 -9.64
N VAL A 200 -17.30 3.21 -9.99
CA VAL A 200 -16.61 4.23 -9.16
C VAL A 200 -17.47 5.48 -9.00
N ARG A 201 -18.12 5.94 -10.07
CA ARG A 201 -19.03 7.09 -10.04
C ARG A 201 -20.26 6.85 -9.17
N ASN A 202 -20.82 5.64 -9.24
CA ASN A 202 -21.99 5.25 -8.45
C ASN A 202 -21.64 5.16 -6.96
N ALA A 203 -20.54 4.50 -6.60
CA ALA A 203 -20.05 4.50 -5.22
C ALA A 203 -19.77 5.92 -4.70
N ALA A 204 -19.27 6.80 -5.58
CA ALA A 204 -19.07 8.18 -5.22
C ALA A 204 -20.38 8.93 -4.91
N ALA A 205 -21.41 8.71 -5.72
CA ALA A 205 -22.74 9.23 -5.48
C ALA A 205 -23.38 8.63 -4.21
N LEU A 206 -23.19 7.33 -3.96
CA LEU A 206 -23.69 6.63 -2.77
C LEU A 206 -23.08 7.20 -1.49
N LEU A 207 -21.76 7.40 -1.44
CA LEU A 207 -21.12 8.10 -0.33
C LEU A 207 -21.77 9.46 -0.16
N ALA A 208 -21.74 10.30 -1.19
CA ALA A 208 -22.28 11.66 -1.15
C ALA A 208 -23.71 11.73 -0.60
N ALA A 209 -24.59 10.84 -1.07
CA ALA A 209 -25.98 10.75 -0.61
C ALA A 209 -26.12 10.23 0.82
N SER A 210 -25.23 9.32 1.24
CA SER A 210 -25.27 8.66 2.56
C SER A 210 -24.54 9.43 3.66
N ARG A 211 -24.00 10.61 3.35
CA ARG A 211 -23.18 11.43 4.27
C ARG A 211 -23.75 11.68 5.63
N THR A 212 -24.91 12.30 5.66
CA THR A 212 -25.54 12.69 6.92
C THR A 212 -25.82 11.46 7.78
N VAL A 213 -26.09 10.32 7.15
CA VAL A 213 -26.37 9.04 7.82
C VAL A 213 -25.07 8.40 8.35
N LEU A 214 -24.05 8.25 7.50
CA LEU A 214 -22.74 7.68 7.85
C LEU A 214 -22.06 8.46 8.98
N SER A 215 -21.98 9.79 8.84
CA SER A 215 -21.28 10.65 9.80
C SER A 215 -22.01 10.76 11.14
N ALA A 216 -23.35 10.66 11.17
CA ALA A 216 -24.12 10.68 12.41
C ALA A 216 -24.15 9.32 13.13
N ALA A 217 -24.04 8.22 12.39
CA ALA A 217 -24.14 6.87 12.97
C ALA A 217 -22.80 6.36 13.51
N ASP A 218 -21.70 6.57 12.77
CA ASP A 218 -20.39 5.99 13.10
C ASP A 218 -19.24 6.79 12.46
N PRO A 219 -18.96 8.02 12.96
CA PRO A 219 -17.96 8.90 12.36
C PRO A 219 -16.54 8.32 12.44
N ARG A 220 -16.23 7.56 13.51
CA ARG A 220 -14.91 6.94 13.70
C ARG A 220 -14.68 5.84 12.67
N ARG A 221 -15.64 4.94 12.44
CA ARG A 221 -15.50 3.91 11.40
C ARG A 221 -15.35 4.50 10.01
N LEU A 222 -16.12 5.55 9.71
CA LEU A 222 -16.01 6.24 8.43
C LEU A 222 -14.59 6.79 8.21
N ASP A 223 -14.00 7.42 9.22
CA ASP A 223 -12.62 7.92 9.14
C ASP A 223 -11.61 6.77 8.95
N VAL A 224 -11.72 5.69 9.72
CA VAL A 224 -10.88 4.49 9.59
C VAL A 224 -11.01 3.87 8.20
N MET A 225 -12.22 3.74 7.66
CA MET A 225 -12.45 3.26 6.29
C MET A 225 -11.73 4.13 5.27
N LEU A 226 -12.00 5.44 5.27
CA LEU A 226 -11.50 6.36 4.25
C LEU A 226 -9.97 6.44 4.28
N THR A 227 -9.38 6.53 5.48
CA THR A 227 -7.93 6.53 5.67
C THR A 227 -7.31 5.20 5.25
N THR A 228 -7.94 4.07 5.56
CA THR A 228 -7.46 2.74 5.17
C THR A 228 -7.49 2.54 3.66
N LEU A 229 -8.55 2.95 2.98
CA LEU A 229 -8.64 2.84 1.52
C LEU A 229 -7.56 3.68 0.82
N LEU A 230 -7.33 4.91 1.30
CA LEU A 230 -6.26 5.78 0.80
C LEU A 230 -4.87 5.17 1.07
N ASP A 231 -4.65 4.65 2.28
CA ASP A 231 -3.42 3.95 2.67
C ASP A 231 -3.15 2.75 1.75
N LEU A 232 -4.12 1.84 1.58
CA LEU A 232 -3.96 0.63 0.78
C LEU A 232 -3.57 0.92 -0.67
N VAL A 233 -4.19 1.91 -1.33
CA VAL A 233 -3.84 2.29 -2.70
C VAL A 233 -2.41 2.84 -2.78
N ASN A 234 -2.00 3.63 -1.79
CA ASN A 234 -0.65 4.19 -1.73
C ASN A 234 0.43 3.14 -1.42
N ARG A 235 0.06 2.02 -0.78
CA ARG A 235 0.97 0.89 -0.52
C ARG A 235 1.27 0.03 -1.77
N VAL A 236 0.46 0.14 -2.83
CA VAL A 236 0.69 -0.59 -4.09
C VAL A 236 1.80 0.09 -4.90
N PRO A 237 2.92 -0.62 -5.22
CA PRO A 237 4.00 -0.04 -6.02
C PRO A 237 3.57 0.22 -7.48
N ASP A 238 4.03 1.33 -8.07
CA ASP A 238 3.68 1.73 -9.45
C ASP A 238 4.03 0.68 -10.50
N ARG A 239 5.14 -0.04 -10.31
CA ARG A 239 5.54 -1.13 -11.22
C ARG A 239 4.54 -2.29 -11.21
N VAL A 240 3.86 -2.54 -10.10
CA VAL A 240 2.87 -3.63 -9.99
C VAL A 240 1.60 -3.21 -10.71
N LEU A 241 1.19 -1.95 -10.57
CA LEU A 241 0.14 -1.37 -11.39
C LEU A 241 0.50 -1.46 -12.88
N ALA A 242 1.71 -1.04 -13.26
CA ALA A 242 2.16 -1.07 -14.66
C ALA A 242 2.22 -2.49 -15.24
N ALA A 243 2.62 -3.49 -14.45
CA ALA A 243 2.59 -4.91 -14.86
C ALA A 243 1.17 -5.40 -15.18
N ASN A 244 0.16 -4.80 -14.54
CA ASN A 244 -1.26 -5.05 -14.80
C ASN A 244 -1.87 -4.05 -15.79
N ARG A 245 -1.05 -3.27 -16.51
CA ARG A 245 -1.46 -2.21 -17.45
C ARG A 245 -2.32 -1.12 -16.80
N MET A 246 -2.07 -0.85 -15.53
CA MET A 246 -2.74 0.17 -14.76
C MET A 246 -1.80 1.31 -14.39
N SER A 247 -2.39 2.45 -14.05
CA SER A 247 -1.71 3.58 -13.42
C SER A 247 -2.45 4.06 -12.17
N ARG A 248 -1.73 4.73 -11.26
CA ARG A 248 -2.37 5.31 -10.06
C ARG A 248 -3.44 6.37 -10.41
N VAL A 249 -3.40 6.93 -11.61
CA VAL A 249 -4.41 7.87 -12.12
C VAL A 249 -5.80 7.23 -12.22
N GLU A 250 -5.90 5.92 -12.45
CA GLU A 250 -7.18 5.20 -12.51
C GLU A 250 -7.93 5.20 -11.16
N TYR A 251 -7.19 5.40 -10.06
CA TYR A 251 -7.74 5.56 -8.72
C TYR A 251 -8.16 6.99 -8.40
N ALA A 252 -7.71 7.98 -9.18
CA ALA A 252 -7.88 9.38 -8.85
C ALA A 252 -9.34 9.79 -8.58
N PRO A 253 -10.35 9.35 -9.34
CA PRO A 253 -11.75 9.70 -9.06
C PRO A 253 -12.22 9.18 -7.69
N ALA A 254 -11.90 7.93 -7.36
CA ALA A 254 -12.28 7.32 -6.09
C ALA A 254 -11.54 7.99 -4.91
N LEU A 255 -10.24 8.22 -5.06
CA LEU A 255 -9.40 8.83 -4.03
C LEU A 255 -9.71 10.31 -3.80
N ALA A 256 -10.02 11.08 -4.85
CA ALA A 256 -10.38 12.48 -4.74
C ALA A 256 -11.65 12.66 -3.89
N LEU A 257 -12.63 11.76 -4.07
CA LEU A 257 -13.82 11.75 -3.25
C LEU A 257 -13.51 11.37 -1.79
N ILE A 258 -12.76 10.28 -1.58
CA ILE A 258 -12.34 9.85 -0.23
C ILE A 258 -11.61 10.99 0.50
N ALA A 259 -10.70 11.68 -0.19
CA ALA A 259 -9.97 12.82 0.33
C ALA A 259 -10.89 14.00 0.66
N TRP A 260 -11.81 14.37 -0.23
CA TRP A 260 -12.81 15.41 0.01
C TRP A 260 -13.65 15.13 1.26
N TRP A 261 -14.04 13.87 1.47
CA TRP A 261 -14.75 13.44 2.68
C TRP A 261 -13.92 13.57 3.95
N SER A 262 -12.67 13.10 3.92
CA SER A 262 -11.77 13.14 5.08
C SER A 262 -11.47 14.57 5.56
N GLN A 263 -11.50 15.55 4.67
CA GLN A 263 -11.27 16.96 5.00
C GLN A 263 -12.46 17.62 5.70
N GLN A 264 -13.63 17.00 5.66
CA GLN A 264 -14.86 17.58 6.20
C GLN A 264 -15.41 16.88 7.45
N VAL A 265 -14.73 15.84 7.93
CA VAL A 265 -15.00 15.28 9.26
C VAL A 265 -14.19 16.12 10.26
N PRO A 266 -14.84 16.86 11.19
CA PRO A 266 -14.10 17.60 12.20
C PRO A 266 -13.31 16.60 13.05
N ARG A 267 -11.98 16.77 13.07
CA ARG A 267 -11.09 16.03 13.96
C ARG A 267 -11.47 16.44 15.39
N SER A 268 -12.13 15.53 16.09
CA SER A 268 -12.52 15.70 17.49
C SER A 268 -11.36 15.32 18.40
#